data_AF-A0AAN9PQD5-F1
#
_entry.id   AF-A0AAN9PQD5-F1
#
_cell.length_a   1.000
_cell.length_b   1.000
_cell.length_c   1.000
_cell.angle_alpha   90.00
_cell.angle_beta   90.00
_cell.angle_gamma   90.00
#
_symmetry.space_group_name_H-M   'P 1'
#
loop_
_entity.id
_entity.type
_entity.pdbx_description
1 polymer ?
#
loop_
_entity_poly.entity_id
_entity_poly.type
_entity_poly.pdbx_seq_one_letter_code
_entity_poly.pdbx_strand_id
1 'polypeptide(L)'
;MEERYEIIKDIGSGSFGAAKLVKEKCSGELYAIKIIERGLKIDEHVKREIINHRSLKHPNIIRFKEVLCTPTHLAIVMEYAAGGELFERICNAGRFCENEARYFFKQLISGVSYCHSMEICHRDLKLENTLLDGSSPPQLKICDFGYSKSSVLHSQPKSTVGTPAYIAPEVLSRREYDGKVADVWSCGVTLYVMLIGSYPFEDPDDPPNFRKTLQRILSVHYSIPDYVRVSKDCENLLSQIFVANPEKRITIPEIKMHPWFLNVNDLPVEFIDEREDELQNDVNDSSQSIEEILSIIQEARKLGEGPKVGGKFVGGDMDLDDIDADTDIDDIETSGDFVCAL
;
A
#
# COMPACT_ATOMS: atom_id res chain seq x y z
N MET A 1 -24.75 8.95 -4.02
CA MET A 1 -23.51 9.43 -3.38
C MET A 1 -23.72 10.79 -2.72
N GLU A 2 -24.00 11.85 -3.49
CA GLU A 2 -24.18 13.22 -3.00
C GLU A 2 -25.34 13.38 -1.98
N GLU A 3 -26.34 12.50 -2.03
CA GLU A 3 -27.43 12.48 -1.05
C GLU A 3 -27.01 12.01 0.34
N ARG A 4 -25.96 11.17 0.45
CA ARG A 4 -25.50 10.59 1.73
C ARG A 4 -24.18 11.19 2.23
N TYR A 5 -23.33 11.64 1.32
CA TYR A 5 -22.00 12.17 1.64
C TYR A 5 -21.84 13.59 1.14
N GLU A 6 -21.31 14.45 1.99
CA GLU A 6 -20.85 15.80 1.67
C GLU A 6 -19.35 15.77 1.41
N ILE A 7 -18.90 16.22 0.24
CA ILE A 7 -17.48 16.30 -0.10
C ILE A 7 -16.86 17.50 0.63
N ILE A 8 -15.80 17.27 1.41
CA ILE A 8 -15.09 18.31 2.14
C ILE A 8 -13.88 18.82 1.33
N LYS A 9 -12.98 17.91 0.95
CA LYS A 9 -11.75 18.24 0.22
C LYS A 9 -11.18 17.03 -0.52
N ASP A 10 -10.35 17.28 -1.51
CA ASP A 10 -9.49 16.25 -2.10
C ASP A 10 -8.32 15.95 -1.15
N ILE A 11 -8.02 14.66 -0.95
CA ILE A 11 -6.97 14.19 -0.02
C ILE A 11 -5.89 13.34 -0.71
N GLY A 12 -6.04 13.03 -1.99
CA GLY A 12 -4.99 12.35 -2.76
C GLY A 12 -5.36 12.16 -4.22
N SER A 13 -4.35 11.93 -5.07
CA SER A 13 -4.52 11.62 -6.49
C SER A 13 -3.59 10.48 -6.88
N GLY A 14 -4.14 9.34 -7.32
CA GLY A 14 -3.38 8.18 -7.79
C GLY A 14 -3.84 7.69 -9.16
N SER A 15 -3.18 6.64 -9.69
CA SER A 15 -3.44 6.05 -11.01
C SER A 15 -4.88 5.56 -11.23
N PHE A 16 -5.60 5.21 -10.16
CA PHE A 16 -7.00 4.76 -10.20
C PHE A 16 -7.99 5.79 -9.67
N GLY A 17 -7.59 7.06 -9.58
CA GLY A 17 -8.47 8.19 -9.30
C GLY A 17 -8.12 8.98 -8.03
N ALA A 18 -8.92 10.02 -7.79
CA ALA A 18 -8.79 10.91 -6.64
C ALA A 18 -9.42 10.31 -5.38
N ALA A 19 -8.74 10.47 -4.26
CA ALA A 19 -9.29 10.24 -2.92
C ALA A 19 -9.89 11.54 -2.39
N LYS A 20 -11.11 11.47 -1.86
CA LYS A 20 -11.84 12.62 -1.31
C LYS A 20 -12.16 12.38 0.16
N LEU A 21 -11.94 13.39 1.00
CA LEU A 21 -12.51 13.43 2.34
C LEU A 21 -13.97 13.82 2.23
N VAL A 22 -14.82 13.01 2.85
CA VAL A 22 -16.26 13.25 2.90
C VAL A 22 -16.78 13.19 4.33
N LYS A 23 -17.93 13.82 4.54
CA LYS A 23 -18.71 13.72 5.76
C LYS A 23 -20.01 13.00 5.47
N GLU A 24 -20.31 11.94 6.20
CA GLU A 24 -21.61 11.30 6.12
C GLU A 24 -22.67 12.21 6.74
N LYS A 25 -23.77 12.47 6.01
CA LYS A 25 -24.77 13.46 6.42
C LYS A 25 -25.60 13.03 7.64
N CYS A 26 -25.83 11.73 7.82
CA CYS A 26 -26.66 11.23 8.92
C CYS A 26 -25.90 11.15 10.25
N SER A 27 -24.66 10.65 10.23
CA SER A 27 -23.82 10.47 11.43
C SER A 27 -22.94 11.70 11.73
N GLY A 28 -22.60 12.46 10.69
CA GLY A 28 -21.60 13.51 10.77
C GLY A 28 -20.15 13.01 10.80
N GLU A 29 -19.92 11.71 10.66
CA GLU A 29 -18.60 11.09 10.68
C GLU A 29 -17.83 11.33 9.38
N LEU A 30 -16.49 11.32 9.50
CA LEU A 30 -15.57 11.54 8.38
C LEU A 30 -15.14 10.21 7.77
N TYR A 31 -15.14 10.17 6.43
CA TYR A 31 -14.71 9.02 5.64
C TYR A 31 -13.82 9.46 4.48
N ALA A 32 -13.00 8.54 3.99
CA ALA A 32 -12.34 8.69 2.71
C ALA A 32 -13.16 7.97 1.63
N ILE A 33 -13.25 8.58 0.45
CA ILE A 33 -13.81 7.93 -0.74
C ILE A 33 -12.76 7.89 -1.83
N LYS A 34 -12.49 6.69 -2.32
CA LYS A 34 -11.73 6.46 -3.54
C LYS A 34 -12.69 6.27 -4.72
N ILE A 35 -12.43 6.95 -5.83
CA ILE A 35 -13.32 6.98 -6.98
C ILE A 35 -12.62 6.36 -8.19
N ILE A 36 -13.19 5.29 -8.76
CA ILE A 36 -12.69 4.58 -9.95
C ILE A 36 -13.68 4.75 -11.10
N GLU A 37 -13.22 5.15 -12.29
CA GLU A 37 -14.09 5.29 -13.46
C GLU A 37 -14.76 3.95 -13.82
N ARG A 38 -16.05 4.01 -14.19
CA ARG A 38 -16.80 2.83 -14.67
C ARG A 38 -16.22 2.27 -15.97
N GLY A 39 -16.51 1.00 -16.23
CA GLY A 39 -16.09 0.30 -17.45
C GLY A 39 -14.89 -0.61 -17.23
N LEU A 40 -13.97 -0.65 -18.20
CA LEU A 40 -12.91 -1.66 -18.30
C LEU A 40 -11.90 -1.63 -17.15
N LYS A 41 -11.78 -0.52 -16.43
CA LYS A 41 -10.91 -0.41 -15.24
C LYS A 41 -11.39 -1.26 -14.06
N ILE A 42 -12.66 -1.66 -14.05
CA ILE A 42 -13.26 -2.46 -12.97
C ILE A 42 -13.18 -3.94 -13.36
N ASP A 43 -11.99 -4.51 -13.20
CA ASP A 43 -11.70 -5.90 -13.54
C ASP A 43 -11.91 -6.86 -12.35
N GLU A 44 -11.43 -8.10 -12.46
CA GLU A 44 -11.45 -9.06 -11.35
C GLU A 44 -10.44 -8.70 -10.24
N HIS A 45 -9.41 -7.89 -10.52
CA HIS A 45 -8.47 -7.43 -9.50
C HIS A 45 -9.16 -6.46 -8.55
N VAL A 46 -9.84 -5.43 -9.08
CA VAL A 46 -10.62 -4.47 -8.28
C VAL A 46 -11.67 -5.19 -7.44
N LYS A 47 -12.39 -6.16 -8.03
CA LYS A 47 -13.38 -6.95 -7.30
C LYS A 47 -12.75 -7.72 -6.13
N ARG A 48 -11.66 -8.45 -6.38
CA ARG A 48 -10.97 -9.22 -5.34
C ARG A 48 -10.46 -8.32 -4.21
N GLU A 49 -9.94 -7.15 -4.53
CA GLU A 49 -9.46 -6.20 -3.53
C GLU A 49 -10.59 -5.63 -2.67
N ILE A 50 -11.76 -5.32 -3.23
CA ILE A 50 -12.91 -4.86 -2.43
C ILE A 50 -13.35 -5.95 -1.46
N ILE A 51 -13.42 -7.20 -1.93
CA ILE A 51 -13.83 -8.33 -1.10
C ILE A 51 -12.81 -8.63 0.01
N ASN A 52 -11.52 -8.58 -0.32
CA ASN A 52 -10.44 -8.74 0.67
C ASN A 52 -10.45 -7.59 1.67
N HIS A 53 -10.59 -6.34 1.23
CA HIS A 53 -10.62 -5.19 2.12
C HIS A 53 -11.81 -5.24 3.08
N ARG A 54 -12.98 -5.69 2.60
CA ARG A 54 -14.17 -5.92 3.43
C ARG A 54 -13.94 -6.97 4.52
N SER A 55 -13.15 -8.02 4.25
CA SER A 55 -12.92 -9.09 5.23
C SER A 55 -11.90 -8.70 6.31
N LEU A 56 -11.11 -7.65 6.08
CA LEU A 56 -10.12 -7.17 7.04
C LEU A 56 -10.78 -6.35 8.16
N LYS A 57 -10.79 -6.90 9.37
CA LYS A 57 -11.27 -6.25 10.60
C LYS A 57 -10.17 -6.27 11.66
N HIS A 58 -9.38 -5.20 11.72
CA HIS A 58 -8.29 -5.05 12.69
C HIS A 58 -8.06 -3.56 13.00
N PRO A 59 -7.80 -3.16 14.26
CA PRO A 59 -7.65 -1.75 14.64
C PRO A 59 -6.54 -1.02 13.88
N ASN A 60 -5.47 -1.72 13.52
CA ASN A 60 -4.36 -1.15 12.74
C ASN A 60 -4.49 -1.27 11.22
N ILE A 61 -5.69 -1.52 10.69
CA ILE A 61 -5.97 -1.54 9.25
C ILE A 61 -7.13 -0.59 8.97
N ILE A 62 -7.05 0.20 7.89
CA ILE A 62 -8.15 1.06 7.46
C ILE A 62 -9.39 0.21 7.19
N ARG A 63 -10.49 0.48 7.90
CA ARG A 63 -11.73 -0.30 7.75
C ARG A 63 -12.45 0.04 6.43
N PHE A 64 -12.89 -0.99 5.71
CA PHE A 64 -13.87 -0.84 4.62
C PHE A 64 -15.25 -0.54 5.20
N LYS A 65 -15.96 0.44 4.62
CA LYS A 65 -17.34 0.75 5.02
C LYS A 65 -18.35 0.24 4.01
N GLU A 66 -18.27 0.71 2.76
CA GLU A 66 -19.23 0.35 1.71
C GLU A 66 -18.70 0.71 0.32
N VAL A 67 -19.39 0.24 -0.72
CA VAL A 67 -19.16 0.62 -2.10
C VAL A 67 -20.44 1.14 -2.74
N LEU A 68 -20.30 2.13 -3.62
CA LEU A 68 -21.40 2.78 -4.31
C LEU A 68 -21.13 2.86 -5.80
N CYS A 69 -22.17 2.66 -6.61
CA CYS A 69 -22.13 2.97 -8.02
C CYS A 69 -22.76 4.34 -8.25
N THR A 70 -22.03 5.22 -8.94
CA THR A 70 -22.53 6.49 -9.46
C THR A 70 -22.73 6.39 -10.98
N PRO A 71 -23.32 7.38 -11.65
CA PRO A 71 -23.44 7.34 -13.11
C PRO A 71 -22.10 7.17 -13.84
N THR A 72 -21.01 7.69 -13.25
CA THR A 72 -19.68 7.75 -13.91
C THR A 72 -18.60 6.92 -13.23
N HIS A 73 -18.73 6.61 -11.94
CA HIS A 73 -17.68 5.98 -11.14
C HIS A 73 -18.19 4.96 -10.12
N LEU A 74 -17.33 4.02 -9.75
CA LEU A 74 -17.40 3.22 -8.53
C LEU A 74 -16.73 4.01 -7.39
N ALA A 75 -17.45 4.24 -6.30
CA ALA A 75 -16.96 4.94 -5.12
C ALA A 75 -16.81 3.95 -3.96
N ILE A 76 -15.57 3.77 -3.48
CA ILE A 76 -15.23 2.89 -2.35
C ILE A 76 -15.09 3.79 -1.12
N VAL A 77 -15.93 3.57 -0.11
CA VAL A 77 -15.97 4.32 1.15
C VAL A 77 -15.23 3.55 2.23
N MET A 78 -14.35 4.23 2.95
CA MET A 78 -13.43 3.64 3.93
C MET A 78 -13.18 4.61 5.10
N GLU A 79 -12.67 4.08 6.21
CA GLU A 79 -12.23 4.85 7.36
C GLU A 79 -11.25 5.97 6.97
N TYR A 80 -11.42 7.15 7.57
CA TYR A 80 -10.49 8.26 7.40
C TYR A 80 -9.51 8.35 8.58
N ALA A 81 -8.22 8.22 8.29
CA ALA A 81 -7.15 8.42 9.25
C ALA A 81 -6.73 9.91 9.30
N ALA A 82 -7.19 10.63 10.31
CA ALA A 82 -7.04 12.10 10.40
C ALA A 82 -5.65 12.57 10.87
N GLY A 83 -4.78 11.68 11.36
CA GLY A 83 -3.44 11.98 11.88
C GLY A 83 -2.36 12.13 10.82
N GLY A 84 -2.70 11.96 9.54
CA GLY A 84 -1.77 12.09 8.43
C GLY A 84 -0.87 10.87 8.23
N GLU A 85 0.22 11.04 7.50
CA GLU A 85 1.16 9.95 7.19
C GLU A 85 2.18 9.76 8.32
N LEU A 86 2.54 8.51 8.60
CA LEU A 86 3.61 8.19 9.55
C LEU A 86 4.95 8.82 9.12
N PHE A 87 5.22 8.86 7.82
CA PHE A 87 6.43 9.45 7.26
C PHE A 87 6.54 10.94 7.58
N GLU A 88 5.47 11.72 7.37
CA GLU A 88 5.45 13.15 7.71
C GLU A 88 5.74 13.38 9.20
N ARG A 89 5.20 12.53 10.08
CA ARG A 89 5.48 12.60 11.53
C ARG A 89 6.96 12.36 11.83
N ILE A 90 7.59 11.38 11.16
CA ILE A 90 9.03 11.11 11.29
C ILE A 90 9.84 12.32 10.81
N CYS A 91 9.53 12.86 9.63
CA CYS A 91 10.22 14.03 9.08
C CYS A 91 10.13 15.25 10.01
N ASN A 92 8.95 15.50 10.59
CA ASN A 92 8.74 16.61 11.53
C ASN A 92 9.49 16.41 12.85
N ALA A 93 9.62 15.16 13.33
CA ALA A 93 10.41 14.83 14.51
C ALA A 93 11.92 14.70 14.22
N GLY A 94 12.30 14.60 12.95
CA GLY A 94 13.61 14.15 12.48
C GLY A 94 13.78 12.63 12.61
N ARG A 95 13.58 12.09 13.81
CA ARG A 95 13.55 10.66 14.14
C ARG A 95 12.82 10.42 15.45
N PHE A 96 12.29 9.22 15.65
CA PHE A 96 11.68 8.82 16.91
C PHE A 96 12.72 8.33 17.92
N CYS A 97 12.36 8.43 19.19
CA CYS A 97 13.05 7.66 20.21
C CYS A 97 12.67 6.18 20.10
N GLU A 98 13.49 5.30 20.66
CA GLU A 98 13.29 3.85 20.53
C GLU A 98 11.93 3.38 21.08
N ASN A 99 11.43 4.02 22.13
CA ASN A 99 10.11 3.69 22.71
C ASN A 99 8.95 4.07 21.79
N GLU A 100 9.01 5.24 21.13
CA GLU A 100 7.99 5.65 20.15
C GLU A 100 8.06 4.79 18.89
N ALA A 101 9.27 4.47 18.41
CA ALA A 101 9.45 3.53 17.31
C ALA A 101 8.89 2.14 17.65
N ARG A 102 9.11 1.64 18.87
CA ARG A 102 8.55 0.37 19.36
C ARG A 102 7.03 0.40 19.43
N TYR A 103 6.45 1.49 19.93
CA TYR A 103 5.01 1.69 20.00
C TYR A 103 4.33 1.54 18.62
N PHE A 104 4.86 2.19 17.58
CA PHE A 104 4.33 2.03 16.21
C PHE A 104 4.69 0.68 15.60
N PHE A 105 5.90 0.16 15.85
CA PHE A 105 6.32 -1.13 15.30
C PHE A 105 5.46 -2.29 15.82
N LYS A 106 5.04 -2.26 17.10
CA LYS A 106 4.08 -3.23 17.66
C LYS A 106 2.78 -3.26 16.87
N GLN A 107 2.20 -2.09 16.61
CA GLN A 107 0.97 -1.95 15.84
C GLN A 107 1.13 -2.39 14.38
N LEU A 108 2.25 -2.04 13.75
CA LEU A 108 2.60 -2.48 12.40
C LEU A 108 2.65 -4.02 12.33
N ILE A 109 3.39 -4.65 13.24
CA ILE A 109 3.52 -6.11 13.29
C ILE A 109 2.17 -6.77 13.59
N SER A 110 1.32 -6.17 14.43
CA SER A 110 -0.04 -6.66 14.68
C SER A 110 -0.87 -6.68 13.40
N GLY A 111 -0.95 -5.54 12.71
CA GLY A 111 -1.71 -5.44 11.45
C GLY A 111 -1.19 -6.37 10.36
N VAL A 112 0.13 -6.48 10.20
CA VAL A 112 0.75 -7.39 9.21
C VAL A 112 0.51 -8.85 9.57
N SER A 113 0.63 -9.22 10.85
CA SER A 113 0.32 -10.57 11.33
C SER A 113 -1.12 -10.96 11.01
N TYR A 114 -2.06 -10.03 11.24
CA TYR A 114 -3.48 -10.25 10.93
C TYR A 114 -3.69 -10.46 9.42
N CYS A 115 -3.14 -9.60 8.57
CA CYS A 115 -3.19 -9.79 7.11
C CYS A 115 -2.65 -11.17 6.71
N HIS A 116 -1.51 -11.58 7.28
CA HIS A 116 -0.89 -12.87 6.98
C HIS A 116 -1.76 -14.06 7.42
N SER A 117 -2.53 -13.94 8.51
CA SER A 117 -3.52 -14.95 8.92
C SER A 117 -4.73 -15.04 8.01
N MET A 118 -5.08 -13.93 7.35
CA MET A 118 -6.13 -13.86 6.33
C MET A 118 -5.62 -14.28 4.93
N GLU A 119 -4.44 -14.90 4.86
CA GLU A 119 -3.73 -15.30 3.63
C GLU A 119 -3.41 -14.14 2.67
N ILE A 120 -3.46 -12.91 3.17
CA ILE A 120 -3.12 -11.69 2.44
C ILE A 120 -1.68 -11.32 2.78
N CYS A 121 -0.81 -11.30 1.77
CA CYS A 121 0.49 -10.65 1.87
C CYS A 121 0.38 -9.30 1.17
N HIS A 122 0.91 -8.26 1.81
CA HIS A 122 0.72 -6.89 1.33
C HIS A 122 1.49 -6.67 0.04
N ARG A 123 2.71 -7.22 -0.07
CA ARG A 123 3.61 -7.13 -1.25
C ARG A 123 3.96 -5.70 -1.69
N ASP A 124 3.52 -4.69 -0.95
CA ASP A 124 3.73 -3.27 -1.21
C ASP A 124 3.61 -2.44 0.08
N LEU A 125 4.02 -3.06 1.20
CA LEU A 125 4.04 -2.38 2.49
C LEU A 125 5.14 -1.31 2.44
N LYS A 126 4.71 -0.04 2.49
CA LYS A 126 5.54 1.15 2.44
C LYS A 126 5.04 2.16 3.48
N LEU A 127 5.95 2.99 3.98
CA LEU A 127 5.59 4.08 4.90
C LEU A 127 4.57 5.07 4.30
N GLU A 128 4.63 5.30 2.99
CA GLU A 128 3.66 6.12 2.24
C GLU A 128 2.22 5.57 2.33
N ASN A 129 2.08 4.26 2.59
CA ASN A 129 0.80 3.58 2.78
C ASN A 129 0.49 3.34 4.26
N THR A 130 1.21 3.99 5.19
CA THR A 130 0.97 3.86 6.64
C THR A 130 0.52 5.20 7.20
N LEU A 131 -0.73 5.24 7.66
CA LEU A 131 -1.39 6.43 8.18
C LEU A 131 -1.46 6.40 9.70
N LEU A 132 -1.81 7.53 10.29
CA LEU A 132 -2.11 7.70 11.70
C LEU A 132 -3.54 8.16 11.88
N ASP A 133 -4.23 7.65 12.90
CA ASP A 133 -5.53 8.17 13.28
C ASP A 133 -5.42 9.51 14.05
N GLY A 134 -6.56 10.12 14.34
CA GLY A 134 -6.62 11.40 15.07
C GLY A 134 -6.54 11.27 16.59
N SER A 135 -6.24 10.08 17.14
CA SER A 135 -6.25 9.85 18.58
C SER A 135 -4.95 10.32 19.26
N SER A 136 -4.95 10.33 20.60
CA SER A 136 -3.78 10.71 21.40
C SER A 136 -3.63 9.72 22.57
N PRO A 137 -2.64 8.80 22.52
CA PRO A 137 -1.61 8.64 21.49
C PRO A 137 -2.19 8.13 20.15
N PRO A 138 -1.63 8.52 19.00
CA PRO A 138 -2.15 8.15 17.68
C PRO A 138 -1.91 6.68 17.37
N GLN A 139 -2.88 6.05 16.73
CA GLN A 139 -2.79 4.67 16.28
C GLN A 139 -2.36 4.57 14.83
N LEU A 140 -1.55 3.56 14.53
CA LEU A 140 -1.11 3.23 13.18
C LEU A 140 -2.27 2.59 12.41
N LYS A 141 -2.46 3.02 11.16
CA LYS A 141 -3.47 2.50 10.22
C LYS A 141 -2.78 2.09 8.92
N ILE A 142 -2.69 0.79 8.66
CA ILE A 142 -2.20 0.26 7.39
C ILE A 142 -3.27 0.50 6.32
N CYS A 143 -2.83 1.11 5.23
CA CYS A 143 -3.66 1.50 4.11
C CYS A 143 -3.45 0.52 2.96
N ASP A 144 -4.32 -0.48 2.82
CA ASP A 144 -4.22 -1.48 1.74
C ASP A 144 -4.98 -0.99 0.50
N PHE A 145 -4.28 -0.38 -0.46
CA PHE A 145 -4.88 -0.04 -1.76
C PHE A 145 -4.07 -0.60 -2.94
N GLY A 146 -4.19 -1.92 -3.13
CA GLY A 146 -3.78 -2.62 -4.35
C GLY A 146 -4.42 -2.12 -5.66
N TYR A 147 -5.41 -1.21 -5.60
CA TYR A 147 -6.02 -0.56 -6.75
C TYR A 147 -5.09 0.49 -7.37
N SER A 148 -3.81 0.19 -7.56
CA SER A 148 -2.78 1.09 -8.09
C SER A 148 -1.87 0.41 -9.10
N LYS A 149 -1.96 -0.91 -9.30
CA LYS A 149 -1.15 -1.65 -10.26
C LYS A 149 -1.71 -1.57 -11.67
N SER A 150 -1.36 -0.48 -12.37
CA SER A 150 -0.97 -0.63 -13.77
C SER A 150 0.41 -1.26 -13.78
N SER A 151 0.51 -2.37 -14.50
CA SER A 151 1.74 -2.92 -15.03
C SER A 151 2.73 -1.82 -15.45
N VAL A 152 3.98 -2.00 -15.04
CA VAL A 152 5.19 -1.38 -15.62
C VAL A 152 5.34 0.11 -15.29
N LEU A 153 6.52 0.43 -14.73
CA LEU A 153 7.26 1.70 -14.81
C LEU A 153 6.50 2.78 -15.60
N HIS A 154 6.16 3.90 -14.96
CA HIS A 154 5.98 5.27 -15.51
C HIS A 154 4.95 6.04 -14.67
N SER A 155 5.39 6.61 -13.55
CA SER A 155 4.74 7.78 -12.95
C SER A 155 5.66 9.01 -13.10
N GLN A 156 5.07 10.14 -13.47
CA GLN A 156 5.74 11.42 -13.74
C GLN A 156 6.59 11.96 -12.56
N PRO A 157 7.56 12.88 -12.81
CA PRO A 157 8.78 13.07 -12.01
C PRO A 157 8.65 13.74 -10.63
N LYS A 158 7.47 13.77 -10.01
CA LYS A 158 7.27 14.44 -8.70
C LYS A 158 6.70 13.54 -7.60
N SER A 159 6.46 12.27 -7.91
CA SER A 159 6.19 11.20 -6.96
C SER A 159 7.11 10.06 -7.36
N THR A 160 8.19 9.88 -6.60
CA THR A 160 9.16 8.79 -6.81
C THR A 160 8.40 7.48 -6.99
N VAL A 161 8.63 6.82 -8.13
CA VAL A 161 8.40 5.39 -8.31
C VAL A 161 8.97 4.72 -7.05
N GLY A 162 8.12 4.10 -6.22
CA GLY A 162 8.32 3.98 -4.77
C GLY A 162 9.73 3.61 -4.28
N THR A 163 10.05 4.02 -3.05
CA THR A 163 11.41 3.91 -2.50
C THR A 163 11.96 2.47 -2.59
N PRO A 164 13.05 2.22 -3.35
CA PRO A 164 13.58 0.87 -3.57
C PRO A 164 14.00 0.16 -2.29
N ALA A 165 14.27 0.91 -1.21
CA ALA A 165 14.64 0.38 0.08
C ALA A 165 13.66 -0.68 0.62
N TYR A 166 12.36 -0.57 0.33
CA TYR A 166 11.34 -1.55 0.75
C TYR A 166 11.39 -2.86 -0.01
N ILE A 167 12.10 -2.92 -1.14
CA ILE A 167 12.14 -4.11 -1.98
C ILE A 167 13.18 -5.07 -1.39
N ALA A 168 12.71 -6.23 -0.91
CA ALA A 168 13.59 -7.27 -0.39
C ALA A 168 14.48 -7.86 -1.50
N PRO A 169 15.71 -8.33 -1.18
CA PRO A 169 16.66 -8.84 -2.18
C PRO A 169 16.10 -9.98 -3.06
N GLU A 170 15.27 -10.86 -2.51
CA GLU A 170 14.65 -11.97 -3.23
C GLU A 170 13.61 -11.51 -4.26
N VAL A 171 12.98 -10.35 -4.05
CA VAL A 171 12.00 -9.78 -5.01
C VAL A 171 12.71 -9.29 -6.27
N LEU A 172 13.98 -8.89 -6.16
CA LEU A 172 14.81 -8.45 -7.29
C LEU A 172 15.44 -9.63 -8.05
N SER A 173 15.73 -10.73 -7.36
CA SER A 173 16.58 -11.81 -7.86
C SER A 173 15.84 -13.09 -8.24
N ARG A 174 14.63 -13.32 -7.70
CA ARG A 174 13.86 -14.55 -7.94
C ARG A 174 12.62 -14.28 -8.78
N ARG A 175 12.23 -15.29 -9.57
CA ARG A 175 10.94 -15.28 -10.29
C ARG A 175 9.76 -15.51 -9.36
N GLU A 176 9.96 -16.28 -8.29
CA GLU A 176 8.96 -16.59 -7.26
C GLU A 176 9.58 -16.36 -5.88
N TYR A 177 8.80 -15.78 -4.96
CA TYR A 177 9.21 -15.48 -3.60
C TYR A 177 8.02 -15.56 -2.64
N ASP A 178 8.31 -15.74 -1.35
CA ASP A 178 7.29 -15.68 -0.30
C ASP A 178 7.02 -14.21 0.07
N GLY A 179 5.82 -13.73 -0.27
CA GLY A 179 5.39 -12.36 0.02
C GLY A 179 5.35 -12.03 1.52
N LYS A 180 5.09 -13.01 2.39
CA LYS A 180 5.07 -12.79 3.84
C LYS A 180 6.46 -12.48 4.39
N VAL A 181 7.48 -13.18 3.86
CA VAL A 181 8.89 -12.95 4.23
C VAL A 181 9.41 -11.62 3.67
N ALA A 182 8.94 -11.22 2.49
CA ALA A 182 9.22 -9.90 1.93
C ALA A 182 8.59 -8.77 2.76
N ASP A 183 7.36 -8.93 3.26
CA ASP A 183 6.71 -7.94 4.14
C ASP A 183 7.52 -7.72 5.43
N VAL A 184 8.19 -8.75 5.97
CA VAL A 184 9.09 -8.59 7.15
C VAL A 184 10.25 -7.64 6.85
N TRP A 185 10.83 -7.70 5.65
CA TRP A 185 11.86 -6.75 5.23
C TRP A 185 11.32 -5.32 5.23
N SER A 186 10.12 -5.10 4.65
CA SER A 186 9.46 -3.80 4.65
C SER A 186 9.17 -3.26 6.06
N CYS A 187 8.79 -4.13 7.00
CA CYS A 187 8.67 -3.78 8.41
C CYS A 187 10.01 -3.32 8.98
N GLY A 188 11.11 -4.01 8.68
CA GLY A 188 12.46 -3.60 9.09
C GLY A 188 12.88 -2.24 8.54
N VAL A 189 12.57 -1.97 7.27
CA VAL A 189 12.82 -0.65 6.65
C VAL A 189 12.03 0.44 7.39
N THR A 190 10.77 0.18 7.69
CA THR A 190 9.91 1.10 8.47
C THR A 190 10.50 1.37 9.85
N LEU A 191 10.93 0.33 10.58
CA LEU A 191 11.59 0.45 11.88
C LEU A 191 12.86 1.29 11.79
N TYR A 192 13.70 1.02 10.79
CA TYR A 192 14.93 1.76 10.58
C TYR A 192 14.66 3.24 10.32
N VAL A 193 13.72 3.58 9.43
CA VAL A 193 13.38 4.98 9.14
C VAL A 193 12.82 5.68 10.37
N MET A 194 11.99 5.02 11.19
CA MET A 194 11.52 5.60 12.46
C MET A 194 12.68 5.94 13.40
N LEU A 195 13.71 5.09 13.48
CA LEU A 195 14.83 5.25 14.42
C LEU A 195 15.91 6.21 13.92
N ILE A 196 16.19 6.20 12.61
CA ILE A 196 17.31 6.94 12.01
C ILE A 196 16.84 8.25 11.34
N GLY A 197 15.62 8.28 10.80
CA GLY A 197 15.10 9.39 10.00
C GLY A 197 15.50 9.36 8.52
N SER A 198 16.19 8.32 8.07
CA SER A 198 16.60 8.11 6.69
C SER A 198 16.49 6.62 6.30
N TYR A 199 16.52 6.32 5.01
CA TYR A 199 16.44 4.94 4.52
C TYR A 199 17.75 4.15 4.75
N PRO A 200 17.67 2.83 5.02
CA PRO A 200 18.85 2.02 5.38
C PRO A 200 19.85 1.77 4.24
N PHE A 201 19.37 1.76 2.99
CA PHE A 201 20.16 1.36 1.83
C PHE A 201 20.40 2.50 0.83
N GLU A 202 19.88 3.69 1.11
CA GLU A 202 20.18 4.86 0.29
C GLU A 202 21.60 5.37 0.60
N ASP A 203 22.25 5.91 -0.42
CA ASP A 203 23.53 6.59 -0.27
C ASP A 203 23.26 8.01 0.26
N PRO A 204 23.75 8.36 1.47
CA PRO A 204 23.53 9.70 2.02
C PRO A 204 24.11 10.82 1.14
N ASP A 205 25.16 10.53 0.38
CA ASP A 205 25.85 11.49 -0.49
C ASP A 205 25.25 11.54 -1.92
N ASP A 206 24.47 10.52 -2.30
CA ASP A 206 23.84 10.39 -3.62
C ASP A 206 22.47 9.67 -3.54
N PRO A 207 21.48 10.24 -2.81
CA PRO A 207 20.17 9.59 -2.59
C PRO A 207 19.40 9.18 -3.86
N PRO A 208 19.39 9.95 -4.96
CA PRO A 208 18.62 9.55 -6.15
C PRO A 208 19.26 8.40 -6.94
N ASN A 209 20.43 7.89 -6.52
CA ASN A 209 21.12 6.82 -7.23
C ASN A 209 20.51 5.45 -6.94
N PHE A 210 19.50 5.13 -7.74
CA PHE A 210 18.78 3.87 -7.69
C PHE A 210 19.71 2.64 -7.80
N ARG A 211 20.72 2.68 -8.69
CA ARG A 211 21.65 1.55 -8.90
C ARG A 211 22.48 1.26 -7.66
N LYS A 212 23.02 2.29 -7.00
CA LYS A 212 23.75 2.13 -5.74
C LYS A 212 22.85 1.58 -4.65
N THR A 213 21.63 2.07 -4.54
CA THR A 213 20.66 1.59 -3.55
C THR A 213 20.38 0.10 -3.74
N LEU A 214 20.15 -0.37 -4.98
CA LEU A 214 19.98 -1.80 -5.26
C LEU A 214 21.22 -2.62 -4.90
N GLN A 215 22.44 -2.14 -5.21
CA GLN A 215 23.67 -2.84 -4.84
C GLN A 215 23.81 -2.97 -3.31
N ARG A 216 23.45 -1.93 -2.56
CA ARG A 216 23.43 -1.94 -1.09
C ARG A 216 22.36 -2.89 -0.54
N ILE A 217 21.18 -2.96 -1.16
CA ILE A 217 20.14 -3.94 -0.79
C ILE A 217 20.65 -5.38 -0.99
N LEU A 218 21.20 -5.69 -2.17
CA LEU A 218 21.69 -7.04 -2.50
C LEU A 218 22.85 -7.50 -1.62
N SER A 219 23.72 -6.57 -1.20
CA SER A 219 24.82 -6.82 -0.28
C SER A 219 24.44 -6.63 1.20
N VAL A 220 23.19 -6.23 1.49
CA VAL A 220 22.68 -5.90 2.82
C VAL A 220 23.57 -4.89 3.56
N HIS A 221 23.98 -3.86 2.83
CA HIS A 221 24.88 -2.82 3.32
C HIS A 221 24.10 -1.62 3.89
N TYR A 222 23.83 -1.67 5.19
CA TYR A 222 23.27 -0.59 6.00
C TYR A 222 24.15 -0.33 7.22
N SER A 223 24.02 0.85 7.83
CA SER A 223 24.78 1.22 9.03
C SER A 223 24.00 2.22 9.85
N ILE A 224 23.87 1.96 11.16
CA ILE A 224 23.28 2.92 12.09
C ILE A 224 24.33 4.02 12.34
N PRO A 225 24.02 5.31 12.12
CA PRO A 225 25.00 6.38 12.35
C PRO A 225 25.41 6.50 13.82
N ASP A 226 26.69 6.82 14.09
CA ASP A 226 27.26 6.89 15.46
C ASP A 226 26.53 7.86 16.40
N TYR A 227 25.86 8.87 15.84
CA TYR A 227 25.08 9.85 16.62
C TYR A 227 23.71 9.31 17.06
N VAL A 228 23.24 8.19 16.50
CA VAL A 228 22.00 7.50 16.86
C VAL A 228 22.33 6.37 17.82
N ARG A 229 21.87 6.50 19.07
CA ARG A 229 21.99 5.42 20.07
C ARG A 229 20.74 4.57 20.03
N VAL A 230 20.92 3.28 19.73
CA VAL A 230 19.90 2.24 19.83
C VAL A 230 20.37 1.16 20.80
N SER A 231 19.42 0.45 21.42
CA SER A 231 19.74 -0.67 22.30
C SER A 231 20.32 -1.86 21.52
N LYS A 232 21.05 -2.74 22.22
CA LYS A 232 21.60 -3.94 21.59
C LYS A 232 20.51 -4.89 21.08
N ASP A 233 19.37 -4.92 21.77
CA ASP A 233 18.21 -5.70 21.32
C ASP A 233 17.62 -5.11 20.03
N CYS A 234 17.60 -3.78 19.88
CA CYS A 234 17.14 -3.14 18.66
C CYS A 234 18.05 -3.46 17.46
N GLU A 235 19.37 -3.34 17.65
CA GLU A 235 20.36 -3.72 16.64
C GLU A 235 20.23 -5.20 16.27
N ASN A 236 20.03 -6.06 17.28
CA ASN A 236 19.87 -7.48 17.07
C ASN A 236 18.62 -7.79 16.24
N LEU A 237 17.48 -7.16 16.54
CA LEU A 237 16.26 -7.31 15.76
C LEU A 237 16.48 -6.88 14.29
N LEU A 238 17.06 -5.70 14.06
CA LEU A 238 17.36 -5.22 12.70
C LEU A 238 18.31 -6.17 11.95
N SER A 239 19.32 -6.72 12.63
CA SER A 239 20.25 -7.68 12.03
C SER A 239 19.61 -9.02 11.64
N GLN A 240 18.52 -9.42 12.32
CA GLN A 240 17.77 -10.62 12.00
C GLN A 240 16.69 -10.38 10.91
N ILE A 241 16.22 -9.13 10.76
CA ILE A 241 15.31 -8.73 9.67
C ILE A 241 16.08 -8.51 8.37
N PHE A 242 17.16 -7.74 8.39
CA PHE A 242 17.99 -7.47 7.22
C PHE A 242 18.93 -8.63 6.95
N VAL A 243 18.35 -9.71 6.43
CA VAL A 243 19.05 -10.93 6.00
C VAL A 243 18.67 -11.19 4.54
N ALA A 244 19.68 -11.31 3.67
CA ALA A 244 19.47 -11.52 2.23
C ALA A 244 18.81 -12.86 1.91
N ASN A 245 19.13 -13.93 2.67
CA ASN A 245 18.47 -15.21 2.49
C ASN A 245 17.11 -15.19 3.20
N PRO A 246 15.97 -15.24 2.48
CA PRO A 246 14.64 -15.20 3.08
C PRO A 246 14.39 -16.37 4.05
N GLU A 247 14.98 -17.54 3.83
CA GLU A 247 14.81 -18.72 4.71
C GLU A 247 15.48 -18.56 6.08
N LYS A 248 16.41 -17.60 6.21
CA LYS A 248 17.11 -17.27 7.46
C LYS A 248 16.60 -15.97 8.09
N ARG A 249 15.70 -15.26 7.41
CA ARG A 249 15.14 -14.02 7.92
C ARG A 249 14.16 -14.35 9.04
N ILE A 250 14.21 -13.57 10.12
CA ILE A 250 13.26 -13.71 11.24
C ILE A 250 11.82 -13.60 10.74
N THR A 251 10.92 -14.37 11.34
CA THR A 251 9.50 -14.41 11.00
C THR A 251 8.68 -13.51 11.93
N ILE A 252 7.45 -13.16 11.55
CA ILE A 252 6.53 -12.38 12.39
C ILE A 252 6.32 -13.01 13.80
N PRO A 253 6.09 -14.33 13.94
CA PRO A 253 6.00 -14.97 15.26
C PRO A 253 7.27 -14.80 16.10
N GLU A 254 8.44 -14.92 15.49
CA GLU A 254 9.73 -14.75 16.17
C GLU A 254 9.97 -13.28 16.57
N ILE A 255 9.55 -12.31 15.74
CA ILE A 255 9.56 -10.88 16.08
C ILE A 255 8.69 -10.63 17.31
N LYS A 256 7.46 -11.19 17.36
CA LYS A 256 6.55 -11.05 18.50
C LYS A 256 7.16 -11.59 19.82
N MET A 257 8.10 -12.53 19.73
CA MET A 257 8.84 -13.10 20.87
C MET A 257 10.18 -12.41 21.17
N HIS A 258 10.62 -11.47 20.32
CA HIS A 258 11.93 -10.85 20.43
C HIS A 258 12.01 -9.95 21.69
N PRO A 259 13.13 -9.94 22.46
CA PRO A 259 13.26 -9.13 23.68
C PRO A 259 12.96 -7.65 23.47
N TRP A 260 13.44 -7.09 22.35
CA TRP A 260 13.12 -5.70 21.97
C TRP A 260 11.62 -5.45 21.82
N PHE A 261 10.88 -6.41 21.24
CA PHE A 261 9.44 -6.30 21.02
C PHE A 261 8.66 -6.49 22.32
N LEU A 262 9.07 -7.43 23.16
CA LEU A 262 8.41 -7.73 24.44
C LEU A 262 8.68 -6.68 25.53
N ASN A 263 9.61 -5.75 25.32
CA ASN A 263 9.93 -4.72 26.31
C ASN A 263 8.66 -3.94 26.69
N VAL A 264 8.41 -3.82 28.00
CA VAL A 264 7.16 -3.29 28.60
C VAL A 264 7.35 -1.87 29.14
N ASN A 265 8.54 -1.26 28.98
CA ASN A 265 8.79 0.13 29.39
C ASN A 265 8.12 1.17 28.47
N ASP A 266 7.05 0.78 27.77
CA ASP A 266 6.40 1.56 26.73
C ASP A 266 5.23 2.39 27.28
N LEU A 267 4.78 3.37 26.49
CA LEU A 267 3.44 3.95 26.62
C LEU A 267 2.41 2.80 26.63
N PRO A 268 1.27 2.92 27.34
CA PRO A 268 0.29 1.84 27.43
C PRO A 268 -0.22 1.48 26.03
N VAL A 269 0.37 0.43 25.47
CA VAL A 269 -0.25 -0.34 24.40
C VAL A 269 -1.22 -1.24 25.14
N GLU A 270 -2.50 -0.90 25.09
CA GLU A 270 -3.51 -1.93 25.29
C GLU A 270 -3.20 -3.00 24.24
N PHE A 271 -2.53 -4.07 24.67
CA PHE A 271 -2.43 -5.28 23.87
C PHE A 271 -3.86 -5.75 23.73
N ILE A 272 -4.50 -5.38 22.64
CA ILE A 272 -5.76 -5.97 22.22
C ILE A 272 -5.37 -7.40 21.84
N ASP A 273 -5.57 -8.31 22.79
CA ASP A 273 -5.57 -9.74 22.51
C ASP A 273 -6.56 -9.93 21.35
N GLU A 274 -6.14 -10.61 20.28
CA GLU A 274 -6.91 -10.83 19.05
C GLU A 274 -8.29 -11.50 19.32
N ARG A 275 -8.60 -11.81 20.58
CA ARG A 275 -9.81 -12.45 21.10
C ARG A 275 -10.80 -11.52 21.81
N GLU A 276 -10.40 -10.33 22.28
CA GLU A 276 -11.28 -9.51 23.12
C GLU A 276 -12.10 -8.45 22.35
N ASP A 277 -11.79 -8.20 21.08
CA ASP A 277 -12.48 -7.20 20.24
C ASP A 277 -13.81 -7.70 19.62
N GLU A 278 -14.24 -8.94 19.88
CA GLU A 278 -15.59 -9.40 19.51
C GLU A 278 -16.70 -8.68 20.29
N LEU A 279 -16.38 -7.88 21.32
CA LEU A 279 -17.35 -7.41 22.31
C LEU A 279 -17.53 -5.88 22.45
N GLN A 280 -16.88 -5.03 21.64
CA GLN A 280 -17.13 -3.58 21.67
C GLN A 280 -17.92 -3.08 20.44
N ASN A 281 -19.25 -3.12 20.59
CA ASN A 281 -20.27 -2.35 19.85
C ASN A 281 -19.98 -2.05 18.36
N ASP A 282 -20.31 -3.05 17.54
CA ASP A 282 -20.26 -3.06 16.07
C ASP A 282 -21.34 -2.15 15.44
N VAL A 283 -21.33 -0.86 15.76
CA VAL A 283 -22.25 0.14 15.16
C VAL A 283 -21.80 0.54 13.74
N ASN A 284 -20.59 0.15 13.33
CA ASN A 284 -19.98 0.54 12.06
C ASN A 284 -19.57 -0.67 11.20
N ASP A 285 -20.29 -1.78 11.32
CA ASP A 285 -20.14 -2.90 10.38
C ASP A 285 -20.61 -2.49 8.98
N SER A 286 -19.89 -2.93 7.95
CA SER A 286 -20.29 -2.68 6.57
C SER A 286 -21.67 -3.30 6.37
N SER A 287 -22.72 -2.48 6.26
CA SER A 287 -24.09 -2.97 6.18
C SER A 287 -24.37 -3.78 4.92
N GLN A 288 -23.49 -3.68 3.92
CA GLN A 288 -23.65 -4.34 2.63
C GLN A 288 -23.24 -5.80 2.69
N SER A 289 -24.11 -6.66 2.16
CA SER A 289 -23.81 -8.07 1.95
C SER A 289 -22.79 -8.23 0.81
N ILE A 290 -22.14 -9.39 0.74
CA ILE A 290 -21.21 -9.69 -0.35
C ILE A 290 -21.96 -9.68 -1.69
N GLU A 291 -23.19 -10.19 -1.74
CA GLU A 291 -24.02 -10.19 -2.95
C GLU A 291 -24.34 -8.76 -3.42
N GLU A 292 -24.64 -7.85 -2.49
CA GLU A 292 -24.89 -6.45 -2.81
C GLU A 292 -23.64 -5.79 -3.42
N ILE A 293 -22.48 -5.97 -2.77
CA ILE A 293 -21.19 -5.45 -3.25
C ILE A 293 -20.89 -5.97 -4.67
N LEU A 294 -21.07 -7.27 -4.89
CA LEU A 294 -20.85 -7.89 -6.21
C LEU A 294 -21.81 -7.35 -7.27
N SER A 295 -23.08 -7.11 -6.90
CA SER A 295 -24.06 -6.49 -7.81
C SER A 295 -23.65 -5.08 -8.21
N ILE A 296 -23.18 -4.27 -7.24
CA ILE A 296 -22.71 -2.90 -7.48
C ILE A 296 -21.47 -2.90 -8.38
N ILE A 297 -20.51 -3.81 -8.16
CA ILE A 297 -19.32 -3.96 -9.00
C ILE A 297 -19.72 -4.38 -10.41
N GLN A 298 -20.63 -5.33 -10.56
CA GLN A 298 -21.11 -5.78 -11.87
C GLN A 298 -21.83 -4.66 -12.64
N GLU A 299 -22.61 -3.83 -11.94
CA GLU A 299 -23.22 -2.66 -12.53
C GLU A 299 -22.16 -1.64 -12.97
N ALA A 300 -21.16 -1.38 -12.14
CA ALA A 300 -20.08 -0.43 -12.44
C ALA A 300 -19.20 -0.85 -13.63
N ARG A 301 -19.12 -2.15 -13.95
CA ARG A 301 -18.47 -2.66 -15.17
C ARG A 301 -19.15 -2.23 -16.47
N LYS A 302 -20.45 -1.93 -16.43
CA LYS A 302 -21.14 -1.37 -17.59
C LYS A 302 -20.62 0.06 -17.79
N LEU A 303 -20.30 0.42 -19.03
CA LEU A 303 -19.93 1.79 -19.40
C LEU A 303 -21.00 2.74 -18.87
N GLY A 304 -20.58 3.77 -18.12
CA GLY A 304 -21.51 4.75 -17.59
C GLY A 304 -22.31 5.37 -18.73
N GLU A 305 -23.62 5.55 -18.54
CA GLU A 305 -24.42 6.36 -19.46
C GLU A 305 -23.87 7.80 -19.40
N GLY A 306 -22.96 8.13 -20.34
CA GLY A 306 -22.56 9.51 -20.56
C GLY A 306 -23.78 10.37 -20.91
N PRO A 307 -23.69 11.71 -20.82
CA PRO A 307 -24.76 12.57 -21.28
C PRO A 307 -25.06 12.20 -22.74
N LYS A 308 -26.29 11.75 -23.02
CA LYS A 308 -26.78 11.55 -24.39
C LYS A 308 -26.81 12.93 -25.06
N VAL A 309 -25.69 13.34 -25.65
CA VAL A 309 -25.66 14.43 -26.60
C VAL A 309 -26.47 13.94 -27.80
N GLY A 310 -27.72 14.38 -27.85
CA GLY A 310 -28.63 14.10 -28.96
C GLY A 310 -28.04 14.68 -30.25
N GLY A 311 -27.46 13.80 -31.06
CA GLY A 311 -27.07 14.09 -32.44
C GLY A 311 -27.55 12.95 -33.32
N LYS A 312 -28.69 13.16 -33.98
CA LYS A 312 -29.16 12.31 -35.09
C LYS A 312 -28.11 12.31 -36.22
N PHE A 313 -27.63 11.14 -36.63
CA PHE A 313 -27.25 10.79 -38.01
C PHE A 313 -27.42 9.27 -38.13
N VAL A 314 -28.56 8.77 -38.62
CA VAL A 314 -28.81 8.34 -40.01
C VAL A 314 -27.67 7.47 -40.56
N GLY A 315 -28.00 6.20 -40.79
CA GLY A 315 -27.05 5.14 -41.08
C GLY A 315 -26.50 5.08 -42.49
N GLY A 316 -25.62 4.09 -42.66
CA GLY A 316 -25.06 3.65 -43.93
C GLY A 316 -24.13 2.48 -43.65
N ASP A 317 -24.55 1.29 -44.07
CA ASP A 317 -23.66 0.14 -44.35
C ASP A 317 -22.50 0.59 -45.25
N MET A 318 -21.31 0.01 -45.06
CA MET A 318 -20.40 -0.28 -46.16
C MET A 318 -19.31 -1.27 -45.76
N ASP A 319 -19.02 -2.11 -46.74
CA ASP A 319 -18.39 -3.43 -46.71
C ASP A 319 -16.89 -3.48 -46.40
N LEU A 320 -16.49 -4.71 -46.10
CA LEU A 320 -15.13 -5.24 -46.17
C LEU A 320 -14.63 -5.22 -47.62
N ASP A 321 -13.36 -4.84 -47.77
CA ASP A 321 -12.35 -5.28 -48.74
C ASP A 321 -11.55 -4.07 -49.23
N ASP A 322 -10.26 -4.03 -48.90
CA ASP A 322 -9.20 -3.80 -49.88
C ASP A 322 -7.84 -4.02 -49.23
N ILE A 323 -7.26 -5.14 -49.64
CA ILE A 323 -5.85 -5.49 -49.56
C ILE A 323 -5.13 -4.62 -50.58
N ASP A 324 -4.08 -3.92 -50.17
CA ASP A 324 -2.96 -3.66 -51.08
C ASP A 324 -1.64 -3.80 -50.30
N ALA A 325 -0.93 -4.85 -50.68
CA ALA A 325 0.47 -5.05 -50.42
C ALA A 325 1.26 -4.31 -51.49
N ASP A 326 2.29 -3.59 -51.10
CA ASP A 326 3.47 -3.42 -51.94
C ASP A 326 4.73 -3.25 -51.08
N THR A 327 5.77 -3.85 -51.59
CA THR A 327 7.01 -4.29 -50.96
C THR A 327 8.15 -3.28 -51.12
N ASP A 328 9.25 -3.62 -50.44
CA ASP A 328 10.66 -3.29 -50.77
C ASP A 328 11.23 -1.98 -50.18
N ILE A 329 12.47 -1.90 -49.68
CA ILE A 329 13.61 -2.82 -49.52
C ILE A 329 14.63 -2.14 -48.57
N ASP A 330 15.34 -2.95 -47.79
CA ASP A 330 16.67 -2.83 -47.18
C ASP A 330 17.24 -1.48 -46.70
N ASP A 331 17.66 -1.46 -45.42
CA ASP A 331 19.04 -1.11 -45.10
C ASP A 331 19.55 -1.89 -43.86
N ILE A 332 20.81 -2.25 -43.97
CA ILE A 332 21.55 -3.36 -43.34
C ILE A 332 22.44 -2.88 -42.18
N GLU A 333 22.70 -3.79 -41.23
CA GLU A 333 23.84 -3.84 -40.27
C GLU A 333 23.89 -2.79 -39.13
N THR A 334 24.33 -3.08 -37.90
CA THR A 334 25.31 -4.09 -37.44
C THR A 334 25.12 -4.43 -35.95
N SER A 335 25.28 -5.73 -35.68
CA SER A 335 25.82 -6.44 -34.52
C SER A 335 26.32 -5.70 -33.26
N GLY A 336 26.07 -6.36 -32.12
CA GLY A 336 26.75 -6.10 -30.85
C GLY A 336 26.35 -7.04 -29.72
N ASP A 337 26.43 -8.36 -29.94
CA ASP A 337 26.43 -9.36 -28.86
C ASP A 337 27.57 -9.08 -27.87
N PHE A 338 27.29 -9.14 -26.56
CA PHE A 338 28.30 -9.51 -25.58
C PHE A 338 27.69 -10.39 -24.48
N VAL A 339 28.12 -11.64 -24.49
CA VAL A 339 27.88 -12.68 -23.48
C VAL A 339 29.01 -12.64 -22.44
N CYS A 340 28.62 -12.87 -21.18
CA CYS A 340 29.32 -13.17 -19.93
C CYS A 340 30.85 -13.32 -19.85
N ALA A 341 31.43 -12.87 -18.73
CA ALA A 341 32.24 -13.73 -17.85
C ALA A 341 32.41 -13.16 -16.41
N LEU A 342 32.21 -14.07 -15.44
CA LEU A 342 32.61 -14.13 -14.02
C LEU A 342 31.85 -13.32 -12.98
#